data_AF-A0A7W8CGV8-F1
#
_entry.id   AF-A0A7W8CGV8-F1
#
_cell.length_a   1.000
_cell.length_b   1.000
_cell.length_c   1.000
_cell.angle_alpha   90.00
_cell.angle_beta   90.00
_cell.angle_gamma   90.00
#
_symmetry.space_group_name_H-M   'P 1'
#
loop_
_entity.id
_entity.type
_entity.pdbx_description
1 polymer ?
#
loop_
_entity_poly.entity_id
_entity_poly.type
_entity_poly.pdbx_seq_one_letter_code
_entity_poly.pdbx_strand_id
1 'polypeptide(L)'
;MSDLKIAIIVGSSRPGRNGKAVADWVLGKAANRTGANYELIDLVDFPLPHLDEGIPPSAGQYAGEHTKAWAAKIGAYDGFIFVTPEYNHSTSGVLQNAIDYLYAEWSNKAAAFVSYGSLGGA
;
A
#
# COMPACT_ATOMS: atom_id res chain seq x y z
N MET A 1 -14.27 3.41 22.02
CA MET A 1 -13.07 3.74 21.23
C MET A 1 -13.25 3.07 19.89
N SER A 2 -13.14 3.82 18.78
CA SER A 2 -13.16 3.21 17.45
C SER A 2 -11.87 2.41 17.29
N ASP A 3 -11.96 1.13 16.92
CA ASP A 3 -10.79 0.32 16.59
C ASP A 3 -10.10 0.92 15.36
N LEU A 4 -8.79 1.20 15.47
CA LEU A 4 -7.99 1.72 14.37
C LEU A 4 -8.01 0.74 13.19
N LYS A 5 -7.98 1.23 11.95
CA LYS A 5 -7.89 0.40 10.74
C LYS A 5 -6.52 0.53 10.11
N ILE A 6 -5.78 -0.57 10.01
CA ILE A 6 -4.43 -0.60 9.43
C ILE A 6 -4.43 -1.44 8.16
N ALA A 7 -3.98 -0.86 7.05
CA ALA A 7 -3.81 -1.58 5.79
C ALA A 7 -2.41 -2.19 5.69
N ILE A 8 -2.33 -3.45 5.28
CA ILE A 8 -1.10 -4.15 4.92
C ILE A 8 -1.06 -4.21 3.39
N ILE A 9 -0.23 -3.39 2.76
CA ILE A 9 -0.21 -3.20 1.31
C ILE A 9 0.87 -4.09 0.67
N VAL A 10 0.45 -5.01 -0.21
CA VAL A 10 1.36 -5.86 -0.98
C VAL A 10 1.92 -5.07 -2.17
N GLY A 11 3.16 -4.62 -2.05
CA GLY A 11 3.82 -3.73 -3.01
C GLY A 11 4.37 -4.42 -4.25
N SER A 12 3.81 -5.52 -4.73
CA SER A 12 4.26 -6.20 -5.95
C SER A 12 3.09 -6.77 -6.71
N SER A 13 3.11 -6.66 -8.04
CA SER A 13 2.13 -7.27 -8.95
C SER A 13 2.74 -8.38 -9.82
N ARG A 14 4.02 -8.74 -9.62
CA ARG A 14 4.68 -9.78 -10.42
C ARG A 14 3.96 -11.13 -10.29
N PRO A 15 3.73 -11.86 -11.40
CA PRO A 15 3.29 -13.25 -11.32
C PRO A 15 4.28 -14.09 -10.51
N GLY A 16 3.78 -14.96 -9.63
CA GLY A 16 4.61 -15.79 -8.75
C GLY A 16 5.41 -15.02 -7.68
N ARG A 17 5.03 -13.78 -7.37
CA ARG A 17 5.68 -12.94 -6.34
C ARG A 17 5.66 -13.57 -4.95
N ASN A 18 6.77 -13.43 -4.23
CA ASN A 18 6.85 -13.77 -2.80
C ASN A 18 6.08 -12.80 -1.89
N GLY A 19 5.74 -11.61 -2.38
CA GLY A 19 5.15 -10.54 -1.56
C GLY A 19 3.87 -10.93 -0.84
N LYS A 20 3.02 -11.75 -1.46
CA LYS A 20 1.79 -12.24 -0.83
C LYS A 20 2.09 -13.10 0.40
N ALA A 21 3.05 -14.02 0.30
CA ALA A 21 3.44 -14.87 1.42
C ALA A 21 4.05 -14.06 2.58
N VAL A 22 4.86 -13.03 2.27
CA VAL A 22 5.40 -12.12 3.29
C VAL A 22 4.27 -11.32 3.95
N ALA A 23 3.31 -10.82 3.17
CA ALA A 23 2.19 -10.06 3.70
C ALA A 23 1.24 -10.91 4.56
N ASP A 24 1.00 -12.17 4.19
CA ASP A 24 0.24 -13.12 5.01
C ASP A 24 0.95 -13.39 6.35
N TRP A 25 2.28 -13.51 6.33
CA TRP A 25 3.06 -13.61 7.56
C TRP A 25 2.94 -12.35 8.43
N VAL A 26 3.01 -11.15 7.83
CA VAL A 26 2.81 -9.88 8.54
C VAL A 26 1.40 -9.82 9.16
N LEU A 27 0.35 -10.17 8.40
CA LEU A 27 -1.02 -10.21 8.90
C LEU A 27 -1.14 -11.18 10.08
N GLY A 28 -0.56 -12.37 9.98
CA GLY A 28 -0.54 -13.35 11.07
C GLY A 28 0.13 -12.84 12.34
N LYS A 29 1.16 -11.98 12.22
CA LYS A 29 1.77 -11.30 13.38
C LYS A 29 0.88 -10.19 13.92
N ALA A 30 0.34 -9.35 13.03
CA ALA A 30 -0.49 -8.21 13.37
C ALA A 30 -1.80 -8.61 14.08
N ALA A 31 -2.43 -9.71 13.65
CA ALA A 31 -3.66 -10.22 14.23
C ALA A 31 -3.57 -10.58 15.73
N ASN A 32 -2.36 -10.73 16.29
CA ASN A 32 -2.17 -10.95 17.72
C ASN A 32 -2.13 -9.65 18.54
N ARG A 33 -2.19 -8.48 17.90
CA ARG A 33 -2.19 -7.17 18.57
C ARG A 33 -3.63 -6.69 18.75
N THR A 34 -3.93 -6.16 19.93
CA THR A 34 -5.22 -5.54 20.24
C THR A 34 -5.19 -4.04 19.93
N GLY A 35 -6.37 -3.44 19.72
CA GLY A 35 -6.55 -2.00 19.49
C GLY A 35 -6.52 -1.55 18.02
N ALA A 36 -6.37 -2.48 17.08
CA ALA A 36 -6.49 -2.22 15.65
C ALA A 36 -7.02 -3.44 14.89
N ASN A 37 -7.71 -3.17 13.79
CA ASN A 37 -8.11 -4.14 12.78
C ASN A 37 -7.16 -4.04 11.58
N TYR A 38 -6.78 -5.19 11.02
CA TYR A 38 -5.80 -5.27 9.94
C TYR A 38 -6.44 -5.85 8.68
N GLU A 39 -6.18 -5.24 7.53
CA GLU A 39 -6.68 -5.70 6.24
C GLU A 39 -5.53 -5.78 5.22
N LEU A 40 -5.49 -6.87 4.46
CA LEU A 40 -4.58 -7.00 3.33
C LEU A 40 -5.14 -6.28 2.10
N ILE A 41 -4.30 -5.46 1.48
CA ILE A 41 -4.58 -4.81 0.20
C ILE A 41 -3.52 -5.26 -0.80
N ASP A 42 -3.93 -5.99 -1.83
CA ASP A 42 -3.02 -6.42 -2.88
C ASP A 42 -3.11 -5.48 -4.09
N LEU A 43 -2.00 -4.88 -4.50
CA LEU A 43 -2.00 -3.95 -5.63
C LEU A 43 -2.38 -4.62 -6.96
N VAL A 44 -2.41 -5.95 -7.04
CA VAL A 44 -2.99 -6.66 -8.19
C VAL A 44 -4.50 -6.38 -8.34
N ASP A 45 -5.21 -6.14 -7.24
CA ASP A 45 -6.66 -5.89 -7.25
C ASP A 45 -7.00 -4.41 -7.53
N PHE A 46 -5.98 -3.54 -7.57
CA PHE A 46 -6.10 -2.10 -7.83
C PHE A 46 -5.25 -1.72 -9.04
N PRO A 47 -5.70 -2.06 -10.26
CA PRO A 47 -4.95 -1.73 -11.47
C PRO A 47 -4.91 -0.21 -11.64
N LEU A 48 -3.72 0.35 -11.45
CA LEU A 48 -3.41 1.76 -11.70
C LEU A 48 -2.52 1.83 -12.94
N PRO A 49 -2.89 2.57 -14.01
CA PRO A 49 -1.98 2.84 -15.11
C PRO A 49 -0.76 3.63 -14.60
N HIS A 50 0.24 3.89 -15.45
CA HIS A 50 1.28 4.84 -15.07
C HIS A 50 0.61 6.19 -14.86
N LEU A 51 0.90 6.84 -13.73
CA LEU A 51 0.25 8.07 -13.27
C LEU A 51 -0.28 8.94 -14.42
N ASP A 52 -1.59 8.96 -14.57
CA ASP A 52 -2.33 9.54 -15.69
C ASP A 52 -3.29 10.66 -15.27
N GLU A 53 -3.21 11.12 -14.02
CA GLU A 53 -3.94 12.28 -13.53
C GLU A 53 -3.32 13.58 -14.07
N GLY A 54 -4.18 14.47 -14.58
CA GLY A 54 -3.75 15.77 -15.12
C GLY A 54 -3.48 16.84 -14.05
N ILE A 55 -3.91 16.58 -12.81
CA ILE A 55 -3.77 17.50 -11.68
C ILE A 55 -2.96 16.81 -10.57
N PRO A 56 -2.01 17.51 -9.92
CA PRO A 56 -1.27 16.94 -8.80
C PRO A 56 -2.21 16.50 -7.65
N PRO A 57 -1.93 15.35 -6.99
CA PRO A 57 -2.82 14.81 -5.96
C PRO A 57 -2.96 15.72 -4.74
N SER A 58 -2.00 16.61 -4.50
CA SER A 58 -2.07 17.63 -3.43
C SER A 58 -3.19 18.64 -3.60
N ALA A 59 -3.77 18.78 -4.80
CA ALA A 59 -4.96 19.59 -5.03
C ALA A 59 -6.26 18.92 -4.55
N GLY A 60 -6.23 17.63 -4.20
CA GLY A 60 -7.39 16.87 -3.74
C GLY A 60 -8.48 16.66 -4.80
N GLN A 61 -8.11 16.74 -6.09
CA GLN A 61 -9.01 16.58 -7.23
C GLN A 61 -8.55 15.40 -8.07
N TYR A 62 -9.32 14.32 -8.07
CA TYR A 62 -9.05 13.12 -8.85
C TYR A 62 -10.07 12.99 -9.98
N ALA A 63 -9.61 12.86 -11.21
CA ALA A 63 -10.48 12.73 -12.37
C ALA A 63 -10.82 11.27 -12.66
N GLY A 64 -9.83 10.37 -12.60
CA GLY A 64 -9.96 8.96 -12.94
C GLY A 64 -10.78 8.17 -11.93
N GLU A 65 -11.66 7.28 -12.41
CA GLU A 65 -12.44 6.40 -11.54
C GLU A 65 -11.54 5.41 -10.78
N HIS A 66 -10.43 4.95 -11.39
CA HIS A 66 -9.42 4.14 -10.70
C HIS A 66 -8.77 4.91 -9.55
N THR A 67 -8.43 6.19 -9.77
CA THR A 67 -7.85 7.04 -8.73
C THR A 67 -8.84 7.31 -7.61
N LYS A 68 -10.11 7.62 -7.92
CA LYS A 68 -11.15 7.83 -6.90
C LYS A 68 -11.39 6.56 -6.08
N ALA A 69 -11.45 5.39 -6.73
CA ALA A 69 -11.59 4.12 -6.03
C ALA A 69 -10.39 3.84 -5.12
N TRP A 70 -9.18 4.11 -5.60
CA TRP A 70 -7.96 3.98 -4.80
C TRP A 70 -7.92 4.95 -3.62
N ALA A 71 -8.28 6.22 -3.85
CA ALA A 71 -8.40 7.25 -2.81
C ALA A 71 -9.42 6.84 -1.74
N ALA A 72 -10.60 6.38 -2.14
CA ALA A 72 -11.65 5.93 -1.22
C ALA A 72 -11.18 4.72 -0.40
N LYS A 73 -10.47 3.78 -1.03
CA LYS A 73 -9.91 2.62 -0.33
C LYS A 73 -8.88 3.05 0.71
N ILE A 74 -7.84 3.79 0.31
CA ILE A 74 -6.75 4.21 1.21
C ILE A 74 -7.23 5.18 2.29
N GLY A 75 -8.17 6.05 1.96
CA GLY A 75 -8.79 7.00 2.88
C GLY A 75 -9.46 6.34 4.09
N ALA A 76 -9.88 5.08 3.98
CA ALA A 76 -10.56 4.34 5.04
C ALA A 76 -9.65 3.80 6.15
N TYR A 77 -8.33 3.97 6.05
CA TYR A 77 -7.34 3.46 7.01
C TYR A 77 -6.64 4.57 7.79
N ASP A 78 -6.29 4.28 9.03
CA ASP A 78 -5.60 5.17 9.97
C ASP A 78 -4.06 5.00 9.94
N GLY A 79 -3.57 3.95 9.28
CA GLY A 79 -2.14 3.67 9.14
C GLY A 79 -1.85 2.50 8.20
N PHE A 80 -0.57 2.32 7.89
CA PHE A 80 -0.13 1.43 6.81
C PHE A 80 1.08 0.59 7.20
N ILE A 81 1.12 -0.64 6.70
CA ILE A 81 2.31 -1.49 6.66
C ILE A 81 2.57 -1.82 5.19
N PHE A 82 3.63 -1.26 4.62
CA PHE A 82 4.02 -1.52 3.23
C PHE A 82 4.91 -2.75 3.16
N VAL A 83 4.46 -3.78 2.45
CA VAL A 83 5.23 -5.00 2.17
C VAL A 83 5.87 -4.85 0.79
N THR A 84 7.12 -4.41 0.75
CA THR A 84 7.79 -4.02 -0.50
C THR A 84 8.85 -5.04 -0.92
N PRO A 85 8.87 -5.48 -2.19
CA PRO A 85 10.06 -6.13 -2.71
C PRO A 85 11.20 -5.12 -2.85
N GLU A 86 12.43 -5.60 -2.91
CA GLU A 86 13.58 -4.89 -3.46
C GLU A 86 13.72 -5.24 -4.96
N TYR A 87 13.47 -4.26 -5.84
CA TYR A 87 13.74 -4.36 -7.28
C TYR A 87 14.83 -3.36 -7.66
N ASN A 88 15.98 -3.89 -8.13
CA ASN A 88 17.14 -3.08 -8.53
C ASN A 88 17.54 -2.05 -7.46
N HIS A 89 17.64 -2.48 -6.19
CA HIS A 89 17.99 -1.64 -5.05
C HIS A 89 16.98 -0.50 -4.77
N SER A 90 15.69 -0.74 -5.06
CA SER A 90 14.61 0.18 -4.75
C SER A 90 13.31 -0.57 -4.44
N THR A 91 12.24 0.18 -4.14
CA THR A 91 10.88 -0.36 -4.11
C THR A 91 10.42 -0.77 -5.52
N SER A 92 9.24 -1.38 -5.63
CA SER A 92 8.67 -1.68 -6.94
C SER A 92 8.06 -0.43 -7.57
N GLY A 93 8.12 -0.36 -8.89
CA GLY A 93 7.43 0.70 -9.64
C GLY A 93 5.92 0.71 -9.41
N VAL A 94 5.28 -0.46 -9.20
CA VAL A 94 3.84 -0.53 -8.91
C VAL A 94 3.50 0.09 -7.56
N LEU A 95 4.34 -0.12 -6.54
CA LEU A 95 4.13 0.48 -5.22
C LEU A 95 4.37 1.99 -5.26
N GLN A 96 5.47 2.43 -5.87
CA GLN A 96 5.76 3.85 -6.02
C GLN A 96 4.63 4.57 -6.76
N ASN A 97 4.18 4.02 -7.90
CA ASN A 97 3.08 4.55 -8.67
C ASN A 97 1.80 4.65 -7.82
N ALA A 98 1.44 3.60 -7.08
CA ALA A 98 0.27 3.63 -6.19
C ALA A 98 0.34 4.70 -5.09
N ILE A 99 1.54 5.02 -4.60
CA ILE A 99 1.76 6.12 -3.65
C ILE A 99 1.59 7.47 -4.35
N ASP A 100 2.18 7.64 -5.54
CA ASP A 100 2.18 8.89 -6.31
C ASP A 100 0.77 9.34 -6.75
N TYR A 101 -0.20 8.42 -6.85
CA TYR A 101 -1.60 8.75 -7.19
C TYR A 101 -2.32 9.59 -6.14
N LEU A 102 -1.89 9.56 -4.87
CA LEU A 102 -2.65 10.13 -3.74
C LEU A 102 -1.78 11.05 -2.88
N TYR A 103 -2.40 11.87 -2.04
CA TYR A 103 -1.67 12.80 -1.17
C TYR A 103 -2.29 12.91 0.24
N ALA A 104 -3.52 13.42 0.32
CA ALA A 104 -4.18 13.66 1.60
C ALA A 104 -4.43 12.33 2.35
N GLU A 105 -4.66 11.25 1.60
CA GLU A 105 -4.97 9.92 2.10
C GLU A 105 -3.81 9.28 2.87
N TRP A 106 -2.56 9.70 2.59
CA TRP A 106 -1.35 9.27 3.31
C TRP A 106 -0.96 10.18 4.47
N SER A 107 -1.45 11.42 4.45
CA SER A 107 -0.95 12.51 5.29
C SER A 107 -1.25 12.28 6.78
N ASN A 108 -0.25 12.53 7.65
CA ASN A 108 -0.33 12.39 9.11
C ASN A 108 -0.75 11.00 9.62
N LYS A 109 -0.53 9.94 8.82
CA LYS A 109 -0.80 8.55 9.21
C LYS A 109 0.49 7.80 9.50
N ALA A 110 0.43 6.85 10.42
CA ALA A 110 1.58 6.01 10.73
C ALA A 110 1.90 5.07 9.56
N ALA A 111 3.19 4.87 9.28
CA ALA A 111 3.68 3.95 8.26
C ALA A 111 4.78 3.06 8.82
N ALA A 112 4.72 1.77 8.49
CA ALA A 112 5.78 0.80 8.71
C ALA A 112 6.13 0.11 7.39
N PHE A 113 7.34 -0.43 7.31
CA PHE A 113 7.86 -1.09 6.10
C PHE A 113 8.39 -2.48 6.45
N VAL A 114 8.05 -3.45 5.61
CA VAL A 114 8.61 -4.80 5.62
C VAL A 114 9.14 -5.06 4.21
N SER A 115 10.46 -4.99 4.06
CA SER A 115 11.13 -5.25 2.80
C SER A 115 11.53 -6.73 2.68
N TYR A 116 11.67 -7.20 1.43
CA TYR A 116 12.21 -8.52 1.14
C TYR A 116 12.96 -8.53 -0.19
N GLY A 117 14.03 -9.31 -0.28
CA GLY A 117 14.90 -9.42 -1.44
C GLY A 117 15.89 -10.56 -1.27
N SER A 118 16.68 -10.87 -2.31
CA SER A 118 17.68 -11.95 -2.25
C SER A 118 18.74 -11.73 -1.17
N LEU A 119 19.00 -10.47 -0.81
CA LEU A 119 19.91 -10.05 0.26
C LEU A 119 19.17 -9.53 1.50
N GLY A 120 17.89 -9.88 1.66
CA GLY A 120 17.07 -9.46 2.80
C GLY A 120 16.21 -8.21 2.56
N GLY A 121 16.25 -7.61 1.36
CA GLY A 121 15.46 -6.41 1.04
C GLY A 121 16.12 -5.15 1.57
N ALA A 122 17.41 -4.99 1.30
CA ALA A 122 18.25 -3.92 1.82
C ALA A 122 17.98 -2.58 1.12
#